data_AF-A0A510PN21-F1
#
_entry.id   AF-A0A510PN21-F1
#
_cell.length_a   1.000
_cell.length_b   1.000
_cell.length_c   1.000
_cell.angle_alpha   90.00
_cell.angle_beta   90.00
_cell.angle_gamma   90.00
#
_symmetry.space_group_name_H-M   'P 1'
#
loop_
_entity.id
_entity.type
_entity.pdbx_description
1 polymer ?
#
loop_
_entity_poly.entity_id
_entity_poly.type
_entity_poly.pdbx_seq_one_letter_code
_entity_poly.pdbx_strand_id
1 'polypeptide(L)'
;MKLVQRHLIKFNKKNYLAFDKLAFLSKNLYNCAVYLNRQAFFSHQPFLTMTELHHALKTSADYQALPAKVSQLVLKQVEKTFKSYQKAEEQFKKSPNKFTGEPKLPRYKDKKKGRNVLTYNYQAISKKALKQGLIKLSGTNLEFKTNLKEVLEVRIIPKSGAYYLEIVYEQPSPPSQEGERYAFVDLGLNNLAAVTSNIPEFQPTLLCGKALKSCNQKYNKTLAKLKSELPSLQKTSKRIQGLTLKRNCQVDYYLHTASRYIIDKLLAHQINLLVIGQNQGWKQNLNIGDRNNQSFVNIPHSRFIEQLTYKAILVGIKVITTNESYTSKCSFLDLEPIGKQEKYLGKRVKRGLFRSSSGYLYGADINGSLNIGRKVVGEVAFSKNPIERLVVSPVRVKAYKADSKCDVCVQN
;
A
#
# COMPACT_ATOMS: atom_id res chain seq x y z
N MET A 1 0.67 3.11 -17.29
CA MET A 1 0.39 3.34 -15.85
C MET A 1 1.57 4.00 -15.15
N LYS A 2 1.36 4.68 -14.01
CA LYS A 2 2.43 5.32 -13.22
C LYS A 2 3.05 4.36 -12.21
N LEU A 3 4.36 4.23 -12.24
CA LEU A 3 5.16 3.40 -11.32
C LEU A 3 6.19 4.24 -10.55
N VAL A 4 6.81 3.61 -9.56
CA VAL A 4 7.78 4.27 -8.68
C VAL A 4 8.99 3.38 -8.45
N GLN A 5 10.18 3.89 -8.79
CA GLN A 5 11.46 3.36 -8.32
C GLN A 5 11.83 4.05 -7.00
N ARG A 6 12.34 3.29 -6.02
CA ARG A 6 12.60 3.80 -4.66
C ARG A 6 14.05 3.62 -4.23
N HIS A 7 14.64 4.68 -3.68
CA HIS A 7 15.89 4.63 -2.93
C HIS A 7 15.65 5.01 -1.46
N LEU A 8 16.15 4.18 -0.55
CA LEU A 8 16.08 4.45 0.89
C LEU A 8 17.35 5.18 1.37
N ILE A 9 17.17 6.41 1.83
CA ILE A 9 18.24 7.24 2.41
C ILE A 9 18.14 7.19 3.93
N LYS A 10 18.97 6.35 4.56
CA LYS A 10 19.03 6.18 6.02
C LYS A 10 19.79 7.34 6.68
N PHE A 11 19.50 7.62 7.95
CA PHE A 11 20.12 8.71 8.73
C PHE A 11 21.66 8.66 8.79
N ASN A 12 22.27 7.49 8.63
CA ASN A 12 23.71 7.29 8.68
C ASN A 12 24.41 7.44 7.31
N LYS A 13 23.69 7.83 6.26
CA LYS A 13 24.25 8.03 4.92
C LYS A 13 24.61 9.51 4.70
N LYS A 14 25.71 9.76 3.98
CA LYS A 14 26.27 11.10 3.67
C LYS A 14 25.21 12.10 3.17
N ASN A 15 24.26 11.64 2.36
CA ASN A 15 23.26 12.52 1.73
C ASN A 15 22.06 12.86 2.64
N TYR A 16 21.93 12.24 3.83
CA TYR A 16 20.75 12.42 4.68
C TYR A 16 20.55 13.87 5.12
N LEU A 17 21.62 14.56 5.53
CA LEU A 17 21.52 15.94 6.01
C LEU A 17 21.03 16.90 4.92
N ALA A 18 21.43 16.68 3.67
CA ALA A 18 20.96 17.47 2.55
C ALA A 18 19.45 17.25 2.30
N PHE A 19 18.97 16.01 2.41
CA PHE A 19 17.54 15.69 2.31
C PHE A 19 16.74 16.33 3.44
N ASP A 20 17.26 16.25 4.66
CA ASP A 20 16.62 16.83 5.84
C ASP A 20 16.49 18.36 5.73
N LYS A 21 17.57 19.03 5.28
CA LYS A 21 17.57 20.47 5.00
C LYS A 21 16.50 20.84 3.98
N LEU A 22 16.47 20.17 2.82
CA LEU A 22 15.46 20.44 1.78
C LEU A 22 14.03 20.22 2.29
N ALA A 23 13.79 19.10 2.98
CA ALA A 23 12.51 18.76 3.61
C ALA A 23 12.05 19.77 4.66
N PHE A 24 13.00 20.40 5.36
CA PHE A 24 12.74 21.48 6.30
C PHE A 24 12.38 22.80 5.60
N LEU A 25 13.14 23.19 4.57
CA LEU A 25 12.87 24.40 3.77
C LEU A 25 11.50 24.34 3.10
N SER A 26 11.17 23.19 2.48
CA SER A 26 9.83 22.97 1.92
C SER A 26 8.72 23.04 2.97
N LYS A 27 9.00 22.60 4.20
CA LYS A 27 8.03 22.73 5.30
C LYS A 27 7.79 24.20 5.68
N ASN A 28 8.80 25.06 5.66
CA ASN A 28 8.60 26.48 5.95
C ASN A 28 7.69 27.12 4.91
N LEU A 29 8.02 26.97 3.63
CA LEU A 29 7.19 27.49 2.53
C LEU A 29 5.76 26.94 2.58
N TYR A 30 5.61 25.63 2.83
CA TYR A 30 4.30 25.00 3.02
C TYR A 30 3.51 25.67 4.15
N ASN A 31 4.15 25.93 5.30
CA ASN A 31 3.49 26.58 6.43
C ASN A 31 3.12 28.04 6.14
N CYS A 32 3.94 28.80 5.40
CA CYS A 32 3.59 30.16 4.99
C CYS A 32 2.36 30.19 4.08
N ALA A 33 2.29 29.28 3.10
CA ALA A 33 1.12 29.17 2.23
C ALA A 33 -0.14 28.65 2.96
N VAL A 34 0.03 27.72 3.92
CA VAL A 34 -1.07 27.30 4.81
C VAL A 34 -1.56 28.46 5.67
N TYR A 35 -0.66 29.33 6.15
CA TYR A 35 -1.02 30.51 6.93
C TYR A 35 -1.95 31.42 6.13
N LEU A 36 -1.56 31.80 4.91
CA LEU A 36 -2.39 32.64 4.03
C LEU A 36 -3.78 32.05 3.79
N ASN A 37 -3.86 30.75 3.47
CA ASN A 37 -5.16 30.08 3.27
C ASN A 37 -6.00 29.97 4.55
N ARG A 38 -5.37 29.87 5.73
CA ARG A 38 -6.09 29.92 7.01
C ARG A 38 -6.59 31.33 7.32
N GLN A 39 -5.83 32.37 6.99
CA GLN A 39 -6.35 33.74 7.11
C GLN A 39 -7.57 33.93 6.20
N ALA A 40 -7.50 33.48 4.94
CA ALA A 40 -8.65 33.49 4.05
C ALA A 40 -9.85 32.73 4.63
N PHE A 41 -9.62 31.54 5.22
CA PHE A 41 -10.68 30.78 5.91
C PHE A 41 -11.37 31.61 7.00
N PHE A 42 -10.60 32.21 7.90
CA PHE A 42 -11.12 32.95 9.05
C PHE A 42 -11.76 34.29 8.66
N SER A 43 -11.34 34.87 7.53
CA SER A 43 -11.94 36.07 6.95
C SER A 43 -13.09 35.77 5.98
N HIS A 44 -13.57 34.53 5.91
CA HIS A 44 -14.63 34.08 5.01
C HIS A 44 -14.36 34.37 3.51
N GLN A 45 -13.09 34.37 3.11
CA GLN A 45 -12.65 34.55 1.74
C GLN A 45 -12.38 33.19 1.05
N PRO A 46 -12.45 33.13 -0.29
CA PRO A 46 -12.01 31.97 -1.04
C PRO A 46 -10.55 31.59 -0.74
N PHE A 47 -10.24 30.29 -0.78
CA PHE A 47 -8.86 29.84 -0.68
C PHE A 47 -8.04 30.29 -1.89
N LEU A 48 -6.81 30.73 -1.61
CA LEU A 48 -5.88 31.18 -2.61
C LEU A 48 -5.44 30.01 -3.50
N THR A 49 -5.46 30.28 -4.81
CA THR A 49 -4.91 29.44 -5.87
C THR A 49 -3.39 29.39 -5.81
N MET A 50 -2.80 28.45 -6.56
CA MET A 50 -1.33 28.38 -6.68
C MET A 50 -0.74 29.70 -7.20
N THR A 51 -1.41 30.35 -8.15
CA THR A 51 -0.98 31.61 -8.75
C THR A 51 -0.96 32.73 -7.72
N GLU A 52 -2.04 32.92 -6.96
CA GLU A 52 -2.12 33.95 -5.92
C GLU A 52 -1.09 33.72 -4.81
N LEU A 53 -0.94 32.47 -4.35
CA LEU A 53 0.10 32.09 -3.39
C LEU A 53 1.51 32.40 -3.93
N HIS A 54 1.75 32.15 -5.22
CA HIS A 54 3.02 32.45 -5.86
C HIS A 54 3.29 33.96 -5.88
N HIS A 55 2.32 34.78 -6.28
CA HIS A 55 2.48 36.23 -6.29
C HIS A 55 2.73 36.79 -4.88
N ALA A 56 2.05 36.25 -3.87
CA ALA A 56 2.22 36.65 -2.47
C ALA A 56 3.59 36.24 -1.88
N LEU A 57 4.13 35.08 -2.27
CA LEU A 57 5.31 34.49 -1.62
C LEU A 57 6.59 34.53 -2.46
N LYS A 58 6.56 34.88 -3.75
CA LYS A 58 7.74 34.80 -4.65
C LYS A 58 8.96 35.59 -4.19
N THR A 59 8.77 36.68 -3.44
CA THR A 59 9.84 37.52 -2.88
C THR A 59 10.24 37.11 -1.46
N SER A 60 9.54 36.16 -0.85
CA SER A 60 9.85 35.70 0.51
C SER A 60 11.12 34.84 0.55
N ALA A 61 11.84 34.92 1.66
CA ALA A 61 13.04 34.11 1.89
C ALA A 61 12.74 32.60 1.80
N ASP A 62 11.59 32.14 2.30
CA ASP A 62 11.23 30.72 2.26
C ASP A 62 10.94 30.20 0.83
N TYR A 63 10.43 31.06 -0.06
CA TYR A 63 10.24 30.70 -1.47
C TYR A 63 11.57 30.63 -2.21
N GLN A 64 12.46 31.60 -1.98
CA GLN A 64 13.77 31.70 -2.63
C GLN A 64 14.79 30.68 -2.08
N ALA A 65 14.54 30.10 -0.91
CA ALA A 65 15.38 29.05 -0.32
C ALA A 65 15.35 27.71 -1.08
N LEU A 66 14.44 27.55 -2.04
CA LEU A 66 14.32 26.40 -2.92
C LEU A 66 14.35 26.84 -4.39
N PRO A 67 14.72 25.96 -5.34
CA PRO A 67 14.59 26.27 -6.76
C PRO A 67 13.14 26.66 -7.09
N ALA A 68 12.94 27.73 -7.85
CA ALA A 68 11.60 28.31 -8.10
C ALA A 68 10.55 27.28 -8.54
N LYS A 69 10.91 26.34 -9.42
CA LYS A 69 10.02 25.25 -9.88
C LYS A 69 9.58 24.32 -8.74
N VAL A 70 10.49 24.03 -7.80
CA VAL A 70 10.21 23.21 -6.62
C VAL A 70 9.30 23.99 -5.65
N SER A 71 9.56 25.28 -5.45
CA SER A 71 8.72 26.16 -4.64
C SER A 71 7.28 26.22 -5.16
N GLN A 72 7.08 26.39 -6.46
CA GLN A 72 5.75 26.35 -7.10
C GLN A 72 5.03 25.01 -6.88
N LEU A 73 5.74 23.88 -6.89
CA LEU A 73 5.15 22.57 -6.60
C LEU A 73 4.73 22.43 -5.13
N VAL A 74 5.43 23.07 -4.18
CA VAL A 74 5.00 23.16 -2.78
C VAL A 74 3.70 23.97 -2.65
N LEU A 75 3.59 25.10 -3.36
CA LEU A 75 2.35 25.89 -3.37
C LEU A 75 1.19 25.11 -3.99
N LYS A 76 1.44 24.39 -5.09
CA LYS A 76 0.46 23.48 -5.71
C LYS A 76 0.01 22.36 -4.77
N GLN A 77 0.91 21.85 -3.92
CA GLN A 77 0.56 20.88 -2.88
C GLN A 77 -0.41 21.49 -1.85
N VAL A 78 -0.19 22.74 -1.44
CA VAL A 78 -1.08 23.44 -0.50
C VAL A 78 -2.45 23.65 -1.14
N GLU A 79 -2.51 24.20 -2.35
CA GLU A 79 -3.77 24.38 -3.09
C GLU A 79 -4.56 23.07 -3.18
N LYS A 80 -3.90 21.96 -3.57
CA LYS A 80 -4.54 20.63 -3.62
C LYS A 80 -5.06 20.20 -2.25
N THR A 81 -4.33 20.48 -1.18
CA THR A 81 -4.73 20.13 0.19
C THR A 81 -6.01 20.86 0.60
N PHE A 82 -6.10 22.16 0.33
CA PHE A 82 -7.29 22.96 0.66
C PHE A 82 -8.49 22.63 -0.23
N LYS A 83 -8.29 22.41 -1.54
CA LYS A 83 -9.35 21.91 -2.44
C LYS A 83 -9.89 20.56 -1.97
N SER A 84 -9.03 19.65 -1.53
CA SER A 84 -9.46 18.36 -0.95
C SER A 84 -10.25 18.54 0.35
N TYR A 85 -9.86 19.51 1.19
CA TYR A 85 -10.61 19.84 2.40
C TYR A 85 -12.02 20.37 2.07
N GLN A 86 -12.17 21.33 1.14
CA GLN A 86 -13.48 21.85 0.73
C GLN A 86 -14.40 20.75 0.23
N LYS A 87 -13.90 19.89 -0.68
CA LYS A 87 -14.66 18.76 -1.20
C LYS A 87 -15.09 17.79 -0.09
N ALA A 88 -14.21 17.53 0.88
CA ALA A 88 -14.55 16.67 2.01
C ALA A 88 -15.61 17.32 2.91
N GLU A 89 -15.53 18.63 3.16
CA GLU A 89 -16.50 19.38 3.96
C GLU A 89 -17.89 19.42 3.30
N GLU A 90 -17.95 19.70 1.99
CA GLU A 90 -19.18 19.67 1.20
C GLU A 90 -19.82 18.27 1.23
N GLN A 91 -19.01 17.23 1.05
CA GLN A 91 -19.50 15.86 1.08
C GLN A 91 -19.93 15.43 2.49
N PHE A 92 -19.25 15.91 3.52
CA PHE A 92 -19.63 15.68 4.92
C PHE A 92 -20.98 16.31 5.22
N LYS A 93 -21.23 17.56 4.80
CA LYS A 93 -22.53 18.23 4.93
C LYS A 93 -23.66 17.45 4.25
N LYS A 94 -23.39 16.85 3.07
CA LYS A 94 -24.38 16.03 2.33
C LYS A 94 -24.57 14.62 2.88
N SER A 95 -23.53 14.02 3.45
CA SER A 95 -23.55 12.61 3.88
C SER A 95 -22.58 12.37 5.04
N PRO A 96 -22.93 12.80 6.27
CA PRO A 96 -22.05 12.65 7.44
C PRO A 96 -21.67 11.19 7.72
N ASN A 97 -22.59 10.25 7.48
CA ASN A 97 -22.42 8.82 7.73
C ASN A 97 -21.30 8.15 6.90
N LYS A 98 -20.81 8.81 5.83
CA LYS A 98 -19.68 8.31 5.04
C LYS A 98 -18.32 8.61 5.67
N PHE A 99 -18.29 9.40 6.74
CA PHE A 99 -17.08 9.84 7.42
C PHE A 99 -17.04 9.29 8.84
N THR A 100 -15.84 9.02 9.33
CA THR A 100 -15.61 8.65 10.75
C THR A 100 -15.54 9.85 11.67
N GLY A 101 -15.77 11.06 11.15
CA GLY A 101 -15.67 12.33 11.87
C GLY A 101 -15.56 13.50 10.90
N GLU A 102 -15.78 14.69 11.42
CA GLU A 102 -15.77 15.93 10.64
C GLU A 102 -14.40 16.21 9.99
N PRO A 103 -14.38 16.61 8.70
CA PRO A 103 -13.17 17.06 8.02
C PRO A 103 -12.52 18.22 8.77
N LYS A 104 -11.20 18.13 9.01
CA LYS A 104 -10.46 19.14 9.76
C LYS A 104 -9.66 20.04 8.83
N LEU A 105 -9.72 21.34 9.09
CA LEU A 105 -8.94 22.34 8.39
C LEU A 105 -7.44 21.97 8.37
N PRO A 106 -6.74 22.08 7.22
CA PRO A 106 -5.32 21.79 7.13
C PRO A 106 -4.50 22.56 8.19
N ARG A 107 -3.57 21.84 8.83
CA ARG A 107 -2.77 22.35 9.96
C ARG A 107 -1.32 22.62 9.53
N TYR A 108 -0.70 23.52 10.26
CA TYR A 108 0.75 23.71 10.18
C TYR A 108 1.49 22.42 10.54
N LYS A 109 2.62 22.21 9.88
CA LYS A 109 3.62 21.23 10.30
C LYS A 109 4.42 21.80 11.47
N ASP A 110 4.93 20.92 12.33
CA ASP A 110 5.74 21.31 13.50
C ASP A 110 6.91 22.25 13.12
N LYS A 111 7.10 23.32 13.90
CA LYS A 111 8.07 24.38 13.61
C LYS A 111 9.51 23.86 13.53
N LYS A 112 9.91 22.94 14.40
CA LYS A 112 11.30 22.44 14.50
C LYS A 112 11.47 21.05 13.86
N LYS A 113 10.58 20.13 14.20
CA LYS A 113 10.63 18.71 13.81
C LYS A 113 9.85 18.41 12.54
N GLY A 114 9.02 19.34 12.06
CA GLY A 114 8.19 19.14 10.87
C GLY A 114 9.02 19.07 9.59
N ARG A 115 8.59 18.20 8.67
CA ARG A 115 9.16 18.02 7.33
C ARG A 115 8.03 17.95 6.30
N ASN A 116 8.28 18.46 5.10
CA ASN A 116 7.34 18.36 3.99
C ASN A 116 7.89 17.44 2.89
N VAL A 117 6.98 16.91 2.07
CA VAL A 117 7.34 16.24 0.83
C VAL A 117 7.87 17.30 -0.14
N LEU A 118 8.91 16.97 -0.90
CA LEU A 118 9.35 17.78 -2.03
C LEU A 118 9.16 17.00 -3.31
N THR A 119 8.75 17.70 -4.35
CA THR A 119 8.62 17.14 -5.69
C THR A 119 9.50 17.95 -6.65
N TYR A 120 10.29 17.25 -7.44
CA TYR A 120 11.05 17.78 -8.57
C TYR A 120 10.42 17.18 -9.83
N ASN A 121 9.74 17.98 -10.64
CA ASN A 121 9.24 17.49 -11.93
C ASN A 121 10.40 17.25 -12.91
N TYR A 122 10.09 16.69 -14.09
CA TYR A 122 11.05 16.45 -15.16
C TYR A 122 11.88 17.69 -15.58
N GLN A 123 11.40 18.91 -15.29
CA GLN A 123 12.12 20.15 -15.58
C GLN A 123 13.05 20.63 -14.46
N ALA A 124 12.91 20.05 -13.26
CA ALA A 124 13.73 20.35 -12.08
C ALA A 124 14.81 19.28 -11.85
N ILE A 125 15.04 18.41 -12.84
CA ILE A 125 16.12 17.42 -12.87
C ILE A 125 17.03 17.64 -14.09
N SER A 126 18.31 17.26 -13.98
CA SER A 126 19.25 17.41 -15.09
C SER A 126 19.00 16.37 -16.18
N LYS A 127 18.63 16.84 -17.39
CA LYS A 127 18.51 15.98 -18.58
C LYS A 127 19.85 15.35 -18.99
N LYS A 128 20.97 16.07 -18.82
CA LYS A 128 22.32 15.55 -19.12
C LYS A 128 22.68 14.37 -18.23
N ALA A 129 22.43 14.50 -16.92
CA ALA A 129 22.66 13.42 -15.97
C ALA A 129 21.74 12.22 -16.24
N LEU A 130 20.47 12.46 -16.59
CA LEU A 130 19.51 11.39 -16.86
C LEU A 130 19.95 10.51 -18.05
N LYS A 131 20.48 11.12 -19.12
CA LYS A 131 21.07 10.38 -20.26
C LYS A 131 22.26 9.49 -19.85
N GLN A 132 22.93 9.81 -18.75
CA GLN A 132 24.04 9.05 -18.18
C GLN A 132 23.58 8.04 -17.10
N GLY A 133 22.27 7.83 -16.94
CA GLY A 133 21.71 6.93 -15.92
C GLY A 133 21.73 7.52 -14.51
N LEU A 134 21.72 8.85 -14.38
CA LEU A 134 21.75 9.55 -13.09
C LEU A 134 20.59 10.55 -12.94
N ILE A 135 19.92 10.52 -11.80
CA ILE A 135 19.04 11.59 -11.35
C ILE A 135 19.85 12.63 -10.60
N LYS A 136 19.93 13.85 -11.12
CA LYS A 136 20.50 15.01 -10.44
C LYS A 136 19.41 16.05 -10.17
N LEU A 137 19.21 16.40 -8.89
CA LEU A 137 18.19 17.36 -8.46
C LEU A 137 18.70 18.80 -8.60
N SER A 138 17.89 19.67 -9.23
CA SER A 138 18.22 21.08 -9.41
C SER A 138 18.50 21.80 -8.09
N GLY A 139 19.47 22.71 -8.08
CA GLY A 139 19.89 23.46 -6.88
C GLY A 139 20.61 22.61 -5.82
N THR A 140 21.06 21.41 -6.17
CA THR A 140 21.76 20.51 -5.24
C THR A 140 22.87 19.71 -5.94
N ASN A 141 23.78 19.14 -5.15
CA ASN A 141 24.78 18.17 -5.60
C ASN A 141 24.32 16.71 -5.39
N LEU A 142 23.01 16.48 -5.27
CA LEU A 142 22.45 15.16 -5.00
C LEU A 142 22.27 14.39 -6.31
N GLU A 143 22.96 13.27 -6.43
CA GLU A 143 22.97 12.39 -7.60
C GLU A 143 22.67 10.94 -7.23
N PHE A 144 21.86 10.26 -8.05
CA PHE A 144 21.40 8.89 -7.82
C PHE A 144 21.36 8.08 -9.09
N LYS A 145 21.82 6.83 -9.04
CA LYS A 145 21.72 5.90 -10.17
C LYS A 145 20.27 5.52 -10.46
N THR A 146 19.90 5.54 -11.72
CA THR A 146 18.63 5.03 -12.24
C THR A 146 18.85 4.32 -13.56
N ASN A 147 18.03 3.32 -13.85
CA ASN A 147 17.93 2.64 -15.15
C ASN A 147 16.82 3.23 -16.02
N LEU A 148 16.08 4.24 -15.52
CA LEU A 148 14.97 4.86 -16.22
C LEU A 148 15.48 5.91 -17.21
N LYS A 149 14.93 5.88 -18.43
CA LYS A 149 15.22 6.88 -19.47
C LYS A 149 14.30 8.09 -19.38
N GLU A 150 13.06 7.88 -18.94
CA GLU A 150 12.03 8.90 -18.81
C GLU A 150 11.51 8.93 -17.37
N VAL A 151 11.33 10.15 -16.85
CA VAL A 151 10.91 10.41 -15.48
C VAL A 151 9.93 11.55 -15.47
N LEU A 152 8.80 11.37 -14.78
CA LEU A 152 7.77 12.39 -14.61
C LEU A 152 8.12 13.34 -13.48
N GLU A 153 8.43 12.77 -12.32
CA GLU A 153 8.80 13.51 -11.11
C GLU A 153 9.67 12.68 -10.17
N VAL A 154 10.46 13.35 -9.35
CA VAL A 154 11.24 12.78 -8.27
C VAL A 154 10.76 13.37 -6.95
N ARG A 155 10.36 12.53 -6.00
CA ARG A 155 9.83 12.96 -4.71
C ARG A 155 10.77 12.60 -3.57
N ILE A 156 11.03 13.57 -2.70
CA ILE A 156 11.68 13.36 -1.41
C ILE A 156 10.58 13.22 -0.36
N ILE A 157 10.44 12.02 0.21
CA ILE A 157 9.39 11.71 1.18
C ILE A 157 10.00 11.46 2.56
N PRO A 158 9.73 12.33 3.56
CA PRO A 158 10.18 12.08 4.92
C PRO A 158 9.52 10.82 5.50
N LYS A 159 10.33 9.96 6.10
CA LYS A 159 9.92 8.77 6.86
C LYS A 159 10.60 8.77 8.23
N SER A 160 10.16 7.88 9.10
CA SER A 160 10.71 7.72 10.45
C SER A 160 12.21 7.39 10.39
N GLY A 161 13.08 8.36 10.71
CA GLY A 161 14.53 8.21 10.69
C GLY A 161 15.16 8.00 9.30
N ALA A 162 14.46 8.30 8.21
CA ALA A 162 14.95 8.11 6.84
C ALA A 162 14.15 8.95 5.82
N TYR A 163 14.63 8.96 4.58
CA TYR A 163 13.90 9.49 3.44
C TYR A 163 13.74 8.42 2.37
N TYR A 164 12.59 8.42 1.69
CA TYR A 164 12.49 7.79 0.38
C TYR A 164 12.73 8.84 -0.69
N LEU A 165 13.62 8.51 -1.63
CA LEU A 165 13.65 9.14 -2.94
C LEU A 165 12.80 8.27 -3.87
N GLU A 166 11.67 8.79 -4.31
CA GLU A 166 10.76 8.12 -5.24
C GLU A 166 10.92 8.73 -6.62
N ILE A 167 11.34 7.95 -7.61
CA ILE A 167 11.40 8.34 -9.02
C ILE A 167 10.14 7.81 -9.68
N VAL A 168 9.26 8.70 -10.10
CA VAL A 168 7.96 8.39 -10.71
C VAL A 168 8.13 8.40 -12.22
N TYR A 169 7.69 7.33 -12.87
CA TYR A 169 7.76 7.15 -14.32
C TYR A 169 6.48 6.51 -14.84
N GLU A 170 6.27 6.60 -16.15
CA GLU A 170 5.20 5.88 -16.83
C GLU A 170 5.74 4.64 -17.52
N GLN A 171 4.99 3.55 -17.40
CA GLN A 171 5.24 2.31 -18.11
C GLN A 171 3.96 1.90 -18.84
N PRO A 172 4.01 1.59 -20.14
CA PRO A 172 2.85 1.03 -20.84
C PRO A 172 2.49 -0.31 -20.20
N SER A 173 1.18 -0.54 -20.04
CA SER A 173 0.65 -1.85 -19.63
C SER A 173 0.05 -2.52 -20.87
N PRO A 174 0.35 -3.81 -21.12
CA PRO A 174 -0.27 -4.53 -22.22
C PRO A 174 -1.80 -4.59 -22.03
N PRO A 175 -2.56 -4.74 -23.12
CA PRO A 175 -4.00 -4.97 -23.02
C PRO A 175 -4.28 -6.23 -22.19
N SER A 176 -5.43 -6.26 -21.52
CA SER A 176 -5.85 -7.45 -20.78
C SER A 176 -6.07 -8.61 -21.75
N GLN A 177 -5.57 -9.80 -21.40
CA GLN A 177 -5.79 -11.00 -22.20
C GLN A 177 -7.21 -11.49 -22.00
N GLU A 178 -7.90 -11.83 -23.10
CA GLU A 178 -9.20 -12.51 -23.04
C GLU A 178 -9.00 -14.00 -22.76
N GLY A 179 -9.91 -14.59 -21.99
CA GLY A 179 -9.89 -16.02 -21.67
C GLY A 179 -10.63 -16.34 -20.38
N GLU A 180 -10.87 -17.63 -20.17
CA GLU A 180 -11.67 -18.17 -19.07
C GLU A 180 -10.83 -18.76 -17.92
N ARG A 181 -9.51 -18.51 -17.92
CA ARG A 181 -8.61 -18.98 -16.86
C ARG A 181 -8.55 -17.94 -15.75
N TYR A 182 -9.09 -18.28 -14.59
CA TYR A 182 -9.32 -17.35 -13.50
C TYR A 182 -8.58 -17.80 -12.24
N ALA A 183 -8.00 -16.85 -11.50
CA ALA A 183 -7.43 -17.10 -10.20
C ALA A 183 -8.11 -16.25 -9.14
N PHE A 184 -8.13 -16.79 -7.92
CA PHE A 184 -8.84 -16.22 -6.79
C PHE A 184 -7.87 -16.12 -5.61
N VAL A 185 -7.95 -15.00 -4.88
CA VAL A 185 -7.11 -14.73 -3.71
C VAL A 185 -7.98 -14.37 -2.52
N ASP A 186 -7.94 -15.22 -1.49
CA ASP A 186 -8.49 -14.93 -0.17
C ASP A 186 -7.37 -14.45 0.76
N LEU A 187 -7.59 -13.33 1.46
CA LEU A 187 -6.57 -12.69 2.28
C LEU A 187 -6.75 -13.02 3.76
N GLY A 188 -5.66 -13.44 4.42
CA GLY A 188 -5.72 -13.90 5.80
C GLY A 188 -4.50 -13.57 6.67
N LEU A 189 -4.50 -14.09 7.90
CA LEU A 189 -3.43 -13.85 8.88
C LEU A 189 -2.33 -14.90 8.89
N ASN A 190 -2.71 -16.16 9.11
CA ASN A 190 -1.74 -17.25 9.23
C ASN A 190 -1.24 -17.68 7.85
N ASN A 191 -2.15 -17.68 6.89
CA ASN A 191 -1.88 -17.67 5.47
C ASN A 191 -2.16 -16.23 5.03
N LEU A 192 -1.14 -15.50 4.55
CA LEU A 192 -1.29 -14.14 4.05
C LEU A 192 -2.29 -14.11 2.89
N ALA A 193 -2.18 -15.10 2.01
CA ALA A 193 -3.08 -15.33 0.90
C ALA A 193 -3.26 -16.84 0.69
N ALA A 194 -4.49 -17.26 0.43
CA ALA A 194 -4.79 -18.51 -0.24
C ALA A 194 -5.06 -18.18 -1.71
N VAL A 195 -4.37 -18.87 -2.62
CA VAL A 195 -4.48 -18.67 -4.07
C VAL A 195 -5.02 -19.95 -4.68
N THR A 196 -6.14 -19.84 -5.37
CA THR A 196 -6.82 -20.94 -6.06
C THR A 196 -7.15 -20.53 -7.49
N SER A 197 -7.61 -21.47 -8.31
CA SER A 197 -8.02 -21.22 -9.68
C SER A 197 -9.16 -22.16 -10.07
N ASN A 198 -9.85 -21.85 -11.17
CA ASN A 198 -10.82 -22.74 -11.79
C ASN A 198 -10.17 -23.81 -12.71
N ILE A 199 -8.86 -23.75 -12.94
CA ILE A 199 -8.14 -24.72 -13.77
C ILE A 199 -7.56 -25.87 -12.90
N PRO A 200 -7.69 -27.15 -13.30
CA PRO A 200 -7.25 -28.29 -12.49
C PRO A 200 -5.73 -28.40 -12.35
N GLU A 201 -4.97 -27.91 -13.33
CA GLU A 201 -3.50 -27.99 -13.32
C GLU A 201 -2.90 -26.98 -12.32
N PHE A 202 -3.69 -26.04 -11.82
CA PHE A 202 -3.24 -25.06 -10.86
C PHE A 202 -3.22 -25.65 -9.46
N GLN A 203 -2.02 -25.89 -8.96
CA GLN A 203 -1.86 -26.34 -7.58
C GLN A 203 -2.24 -25.22 -6.59
N PRO A 204 -3.25 -25.40 -5.73
CA PRO A 204 -3.64 -24.39 -4.74
C PRO A 204 -2.46 -24.01 -3.85
N THR A 205 -2.33 -22.73 -3.52
CA THR A 205 -1.15 -22.22 -2.81
C THR A 205 -1.51 -21.40 -1.59
N LEU A 206 -0.92 -21.75 -0.45
CA LEU A 206 -1.04 -21.01 0.80
C LEU A 206 0.25 -20.23 1.05
N LEU A 207 0.22 -18.91 0.81
CA LEU A 207 1.33 -18.05 1.18
C LEU A 207 1.37 -17.86 2.68
N CYS A 208 2.51 -18.15 3.30
CA CYS A 208 2.69 -18.03 4.73
C CYS A 208 2.45 -16.58 5.20
N GLY A 209 1.73 -16.38 6.30
CA GLY A 209 1.64 -15.08 6.98
C GLY A 209 2.40 -15.07 8.32
N LYS A 210 2.84 -16.25 8.80
CA LYS A 210 3.52 -16.41 10.09
C LYS A 210 4.83 -15.60 10.19
N ALA A 211 5.54 -15.41 9.08
CA ALA A 211 6.75 -14.58 9.05
C ALA A 211 6.45 -13.11 9.40
N LEU A 212 5.39 -12.54 8.80
CA LEU A 212 4.93 -11.18 9.14
C LEU A 212 4.46 -11.09 10.58
N LYS A 213 3.74 -12.11 11.07
CA LYS A 213 3.29 -12.18 12.47
C LYS A 213 4.46 -12.18 13.45
N SER A 214 5.47 -13.01 13.21
CA SER A 214 6.69 -13.08 14.02
C SER A 214 7.46 -11.75 14.01
N CYS A 215 7.62 -11.15 12.81
CA CYS A 215 8.24 -9.83 12.66
C CYS A 215 7.50 -8.76 13.50
N ASN A 216 6.17 -8.72 13.40
CA ASN A 216 5.35 -7.77 14.15
C ASN A 216 5.38 -8.03 15.66
N GLN A 217 5.39 -9.30 16.10
CA GLN A 217 5.50 -9.66 17.52
C GLN A 217 6.82 -9.17 18.12
N LYS A 218 7.96 -9.44 17.45
CA LYS A 218 9.28 -8.97 17.87
C LYS A 218 9.32 -7.44 17.93
N TYR A 219 8.75 -6.77 16.92
CA TYR A 219 8.63 -5.32 16.88
C TYR A 219 7.84 -4.78 18.06
N ASN A 220 6.64 -5.31 18.33
CA ASN A 220 5.77 -4.85 19.43
C ASN A 220 6.43 -5.04 20.79
N LYS A 221 7.06 -6.20 21.04
CA LYS A 221 7.80 -6.48 22.29
C LYS A 221 8.93 -5.47 22.51
N THR A 222 9.73 -5.23 21.47
CA THR A 222 10.86 -4.28 21.54
C THR A 222 10.37 -2.84 21.69
N LEU A 223 9.29 -2.47 20.99
CA LEU A 223 8.70 -1.14 21.07
C LEU A 223 8.15 -0.85 22.47
N ALA A 224 7.49 -1.82 23.12
CA ALA A 224 6.98 -1.66 24.47
C ALA A 224 8.11 -1.34 25.46
N LYS A 225 9.21 -2.11 25.41
CA LYS A 225 10.42 -1.86 26.22
C LYS A 225 11.02 -0.47 25.94
N LEU A 226 11.20 -0.11 24.67
CA LEU A 226 11.77 1.19 24.33
C LEU A 226 10.88 2.36 24.74
N LYS A 227 9.56 2.18 24.77
CA LYS A 227 8.61 3.19 25.22
C LYS A 227 8.61 3.35 26.74
N SER A 228 8.78 2.28 27.51
CA SER A 228 8.90 2.37 28.97
C SER A 228 10.19 3.06 29.41
N GLU A 229 11.22 3.06 28.57
CA GLU A 229 12.48 3.79 28.78
C GLU A 229 12.37 5.30 28.42
N LEU A 230 11.24 5.78 27.87
CA LEU A 230 11.11 7.19 27.48
C LEU A 230 10.66 8.08 28.65
N PRO A 231 11.11 9.34 28.69
CA PRO A 231 10.49 10.37 29.52
C PRO A 231 8.99 10.52 29.22
N SER A 232 8.19 10.87 30.22
CA SER A 232 6.71 10.93 30.15
C SER A 232 6.16 11.76 28.96
N LEU A 233 6.82 12.87 28.62
CA LEU A 233 6.43 13.76 27.53
C LEU A 233 6.96 13.34 26.15
N GLN A 234 7.87 12.37 26.10
CA GLN A 234 8.53 11.94 24.87
C GLN A 234 7.81 10.75 24.25
N LYS A 235 7.20 10.96 23.07
CA LYS A 235 6.45 9.90 22.36
C LYS A 235 7.32 8.98 21.49
N THR A 236 8.55 9.39 21.18
CA THR A 236 9.43 8.66 20.24
C THR A 236 10.91 8.98 20.48
N SER A 237 11.81 8.11 20.02
CA SER A 237 13.27 8.30 20.05
C SER A 237 13.91 7.81 18.75
N LYS A 238 15.17 8.15 18.48
CA LYS A 238 15.91 7.66 17.31
C LYS A 238 15.93 6.12 17.24
N ARG A 239 16.06 5.44 18.39
CA ARG A 239 15.98 3.97 18.51
C ARG A 239 14.63 3.44 18.05
N ILE A 240 13.52 4.05 18.49
CA ILE A 240 12.17 3.68 18.06
C ILE A 240 11.99 3.93 16.57
N GLN A 241 12.44 5.08 16.05
CA GLN A 241 12.33 5.39 14.62
C GLN A 241 13.07 4.37 13.75
N GLY A 242 14.30 4.01 14.13
CA GLY A 242 15.07 2.97 13.46
C GLY A 242 14.41 1.58 13.54
N LEU A 243 13.84 1.22 14.68
CA LEU A 243 13.09 -0.03 14.87
C LEU A 243 11.86 -0.08 13.95
N THR A 244 11.07 1.01 13.89
CA THR A 244 9.91 1.12 13.00
C THR A 244 10.31 1.07 11.54
N LEU A 245 11.38 1.75 11.15
CA LEU A 245 11.91 1.72 9.78
C LEU A 245 12.30 0.28 9.38
N LYS A 246 13.06 -0.42 10.23
CA LYS A 246 13.47 -1.80 10.00
C LYS A 246 12.26 -2.71 9.78
N ARG A 247 11.26 -2.65 10.67
CA ARG A 247 10.00 -3.41 10.53
C ARG A 247 9.30 -3.09 9.22
N ASN A 248 9.18 -1.80 8.88
CA ASN A 248 8.51 -1.38 7.65
C ASN A 248 9.23 -1.92 6.40
N CYS A 249 10.56 -1.89 6.34
CA CYS A 249 11.32 -2.46 5.23
C CYS A 249 11.16 -3.99 5.14
N GLN A 250 11.18 -4.71 6.27
CA GLN A 250 10.98 -6.16 6.30
C GLN A 250 9.60 -6.57 5.80
N VAL A 251 8.55 -5.89 6.28
CA VAL A 251 7.17 -6.14 5.86
C VAL A 251 7.01 -5.81 4.38
N ASP A 252 7.56 -4.68 3.93
CA ASP A 252 7.47 -4.29 2.52
C ASP A 252 8.16 -5.27 1.58
N TYR A 253 9.38 -5.69 1.93
CA TYR A 253 10.12 -6.72 1.19
C TYR A 253 9.30 -8.00 1.07
N TYR A 254 8.75 -8.48 2.19
CA TYR A 254 7.92 -9.68 2.20
C TYR A 254 6.71 -9.57 1.27
N LEU A 255 5.99 -8.45 1.32
CA LEU A 255 4.81 -8.26 0.47
C LEU A 255 5.18 -8.13 -1.00
N HIS A 256 6.30 -7.47 -1.34
CA HIS A 256 6.80 -7.39 -2.71
C HIS A 256 7.16 -8.78 -3.25
N THR A 257 7.89 -9.60 -2.48
CA THR A 257 8.28 -10.94 -2.95
C THR A 257 7.06 -11.87 -3.01
N ALA A 258 6.14 -11.80 -2.04
CA ALA A 258 4.89 -12.55 -2.05
C ALA A 258 4.00 -12.22 -3.25
N SER A 259 3.78 -10.93 -3.53
CA SER A 259 2.97 -10.50 -4.68
C SER A 259 3.64 -10.88 -5.99
N ARG A 260 4.98 -10.77 -6.10
CA ARG A 260 5.71 -11.18 -7.31
C ARG A 260 5.56 -12.69 -7.54
N TYR A 261 5.77 -13.50 -6.51
CA TYR A 261 5.59 -14.95 -6.57
C TYR A 261 4.18 -15.35 -7.08
N ILE A 262 3.13 -14.68 -6.57
CA ILE A 262 1.77 -14.93 -7.04
C ILE A 262 1.66 -14.62 -8.52
N ILE A 263 2.03 -13.40 -8.94
CA ILE A 263 1.90 -12.98 -10.35
C ILE A 263 2.72 -13.87 -11.30
N ASP A 264 3.94 -14.27 -10.93
CA ASP A 264 4.75 -15.18 -11.73
C ASP A 264 4.06 -16.54 -11.90
N LYS A 265 3.45 -17.06 -10.83
CA LYS A 265 2.66 -18.29 -10.91
C LYS A 265 1.41 -18.12 -11.78
N LEU A 266 0.68 -17.01 -11.65
CA LEU A 266 -0.50 -16.73 -12.48
C LEU A 266 -0.12 -16.65 -13.96
N LEU A 267 1.00 -16.01 -14.28
CA LEU A 267 1.52 -15.88 -15.64
C LEU A 267 1.93 -17.24 -16.22
N ALA A 268 2.61 -18.09 -15.44
CA ALA A 268 2.99 -19.44 -15.85
C ALA A 268 1.78 -20.33 -16.19
N HIS A 269 0.62 -20.05 -15.59
CA HIS A 269 -0.63 -20.77 -15.83
C HIS A 269 -1.60 -20.02 -16.77
N GLN A 270 -1.13 -18.96 -17.44
CA GLN A 270 -1.92 -18.17 -18.40
C GLN A 270 -3.26 -17.69 -17.83
N ILE A 271 -3.26 -17.24 -16.58
CA ILE A 271 -4.45 -16.69 -15.93
C ILE A 271 -4.78 -15.33 -16.54
N ASN A 272 -6.03 -15.11 -16.92
CA ASN A 272 -6.52 -13.87 -17.55
C ASN A 272 -7.11 -12.89 -16.51
N LEU A 273 -7.75 -13.41 -15.48
CA LEU A 273 -8.44 -12.63 -14.44
C LEU A 273 -8.02 -13.07 -13.04
N LEU A 274 -7.64 -12.10 -12.22
CA LEU A 274 -7.38 -12.24 -10.80
C LEU A 274 -8.51 -11.59 -9.99
N VAL A 275 -9.25 -12.40 -9.23
CA VAL A 275 -10.26 -11.92 -8.28
C VAL A 275 -9.65 -11.90 -6.88
N ILE A 276 -9.73 -10.77 -6.19
CA ILE A 276 -9.20 -10.59 -4.85
C ILE A 276 -10.36 -10.33 -3.89
N GLY A 277 -10.45 -11.14 -2.85
CA GLY A 277 -11.35 -10.90 -1.75
C GLY A 277 -10.89 -9.71 -0.90
N GLN A 278 -11.83 -8.79 -0.63
CA GLN A 278 -11.63 -7.67 0.27
C GLN A 278 -12.95 -7.19 0.87
N ASN A 279 -13.05 -7.19 2.19
CA ASN A 279 -14.11 -6.49 2.90
C ASN A 279 -13.68 -5.04 3.21
N GLN A 280 -14.44 -4.06 2.71
CA GLN A 280 -14.20 -2.65 3.03
C GLN A 280 -14.34 -2.42 4.54
N GLY A 281 -13.43 -1.64 5.13
CA GLY A 281 -13.50 -1.32 6.56
C GLY A 281 -13.23 -2.48 7.51
N TRP A 282 -12.89 -3.69 7.05
CA TRP A 282 -12.68 -4.90 7.88
C TRP A 282 -11.59 -4.79 8.97
N LYS A 283 -10.84 -3.69 9.03
CA LYS A 283 -9.87 -3.41 10.09
C LYS A 283 -10.41 -2.49 11.18
N GLN A 284 -11.54 -1.83 10.93
CA GLN A 284 -12.20 -0.95 11.88
C GLN A 284 -13.08 -1.80 12.81
N ASN A 285 -13.05 -1.49 14.11
CA ASN A 285 -13.90 -2.12 15.14
C ASN A 285 -13.91 -3.65 15.11
N LEU A 286 -12.74 -4.26 14.88
CA LEU A 286 -12.59 -5.71 14.90
C LEU A 286 -12.88 -6.27 16.29
N ASN A 287 -13.77 -7.25 16.37
CA ASN A 287 -14.07 -7.99 17.59
C ASN A 287 -13.67 -9.47 17.46
N ILE A 288 -12.37 -9.72 17.28
CA ILE A 288 -11.80 -11.09 17.17
C ILE A 288 -10.81 -11.41 18.31
N GLY A 289 -10.86 -10.60 19.38
CA GLY A 289 -9.98 -10.65 20.56
C GLY A 289 -8.69 -9.86 20.39
N ASP A 290 -8.21 -9.22 21.46
CA ASP A 290 -7.14 -8.21 21.44
C ASP A 290 -5.85 -8.65 20.73
N ARG A 291 -5.39 -9.87 20.99
CA ARG A 291 -4.17 -10.42 20.37
C ARG A 291 -4.32 -10.61 18.85
N ASN A 292 -5.51 -11.03 18.40
CA ASN A 292 -5.80 -11.20 16.98
C ASN A 292 -6.04 -9.85 16.30
N ASN A 293 -6.75 -8.94 16.96
CA ASN A 293 -6.95 -7.55 16.52
C ASN A 293 -5.60 -6.87 16.25
N GLN A 294 -4.68 -6.93 17.22
CA GLN A 294 -3.34 -6.35 17.06
C GLN A 294 -2.58 -6.99 15.89
N SER A 295 -2.67 -8.32 15.72
CA SER A 295 -2.00 -9.01 14.61
C SER A 295 -2.56 -8.59 13.25
N PHE A 296 -3.89 -8.47 13.14
CA PHE A 296 -4.61 -8.16 11.90
C PHE A 296 -4.43 -6.71 11.47
N VAL A 297 -4.53 -5.78 12.40
CA VAL A 297 -4.30 -4.35 12.12
C VAL A 297 -2.88 -4.10 11.63
N ASN A 298 -1.89 -4.83 12.16
CA ASN A 298 -0.46 -4.66 11.85
C ASN A 298 -0.02 -5.22 10.48
N ILE A 299 -0.82 -6.06 9.82
CA ILE A 299 -0.52 -6.58 8.46
C ILE A 299 -1.15 -5.64 7.42
N PRO A 300 -0.38 -5.02 6.51
CA PRO A 300 -0.94 -4.02 5.60
C PRO A 300 -1.57 -4.65 4.35
N HIS A 301 -2.72 -5.33 4.52
CA HIS A 301 -3.46 -5.96 3.42
C HIS A 301 -3.77 -5.04 2.23
N SER A 302 -4.20 -3.79 2.46
CA SER A 302 -4.46 -2.84 1.37
C SER A 302 -3.24 -2.62 0.47
N ARG A 303 -2.06 -2.52 1.09
CA ARG A 303 -0.79 -2.40 0.35
C ARG A 303 -0.47 -3.67 -0.46
N PHE A 304 -0.82 -4.84 0.07
CA PHE A 304 -0.64 -6.10 -0.63
C PHE A 304 -1.58 -6.23 -1.84
N ILE A 305 -2.84 -5.79 -1.70
CA ILE A 305 -3.80 -5.69 -2.82
C ILE A 305 -3.26 -4.74 -3.88
N GLU A 306 -2.85 -3.52 -3.50
CA GLU A 306 -2.23 -2.57 -4.43
C GLU A 306 -1.06 -3.19 -5.20
N GLN A 307 -0.19 -3.94 -4.51
CA GLN A 307 0.94 -4.64 -5.11
C GLN A 307 0.55 -5.76 -6.07
N LEU A 308 -0.47 -6.55 -5.75
CA LEU A 308 -1.02 -7.56 -6.67
C LEU A 308 -1.62 -6.87 -7.89
N THR A 309 -2.43 -5.83 -7.67
CA THR A 309 -3.15 -5.12 -8.73
C THR A 309 -2.20 -4.52 -9.75
N TYR A 310 -1.21 -3.72 -9.33
CA TYR A 310 -0.33 -3.08 -10.32
C TYR A 310 0.54 -4.11 -11.05
N LYS A 311 1.03 -5.16 -10.36
CA LYS A 311 1.87 -6.18 -10.99
C LYS A 311 1.11 -7.04 -11.99
N ALA A 312 -0.14 -7.39 -11.68
CA ALA A 312 -1.04 -8.08 -12.59
C ALA A 312 -1.29 -7.24 -13.85
N ILE A 313 -1.61 -5.94 -13.70
CA ILE A 313 -1.82 -5.02 -14.83
C ILE A 313 -0.57 -4.91 -15.70
N LEU A 314 0.63 -4.90 -15.11
CA LEU A 314 1.89 -4.85 -15.88
C LEU A 314 2.12 -6.06 -16.77
N VAL A 315 1.50 -7.20 -16.46
CA VAL A 315 1.61 -8.43 -17.26
C VAL A 315 0.33 -8.77 -18.03
N GLY A 316 -0.65 -7.86 -18.07
CA GLY A 316 -1.88 -8.04 -18.85
C GLY A 316 -2.96 -8.88 -18.16
N ILE A 317 -2.88 -9.07 -16.84
CA ILE A 317 -3.90 -9.77 -16.06
C ILE A 317 -4.92 -8.76 -15.54
N LYS A 318 -6.20 -8.98 -15.84
CA LYS A 318 -7.31 -8.17 -15.31
C LYS A 318 -7.46 -8.43 -13.82
N VAL A 319 -7.82 -7.40 -13.04
CA VAL A 319 -8.00 -7.53 -11.58
C VAL A 319 -9.36 -6.99 -11.16
N ILE A 320 -10.07 -7.78 -10.34
CA ILE A 320 -11.34 -7.39 -9.73
C ILE A 320 -11.25 -7.61 -8.21
N THR A 321 -11.71 -6.64 -7.44
CA THR A 321 -11.86 -6.78 -5.98
C THR A 321 -13.32 -7.00 -5.62
N THR A 322 -13.62 -7.98 -4.76
CA THR A 322 -15.00 -8.32 -4.37
C THR A 322 -15.12 -8.50 -2.85
N ASN A 323 -16.34 -8.37 -2.32
CA ASN A 323 -16.64 -8.56 -0.91
C ASN A 323 -16.69 -10.06 -0.55
N GLU A 324 -16.05 -10.45 0.57
CA GLU A 324 -15.89 -11.85 1.01
C GLU A 324 -17.00 -12.33 1.97
N SER A 325 -18.11 -11.59 2.13
CA SER A 325 -19.18 -11.97 3.05
C SER A 325 -19.73 -13.37 2.72
N TYR A 326 -19.87 -14.19 3.76
CA TYR A 326 -20.37 -15.58 3.73
C TYR A 326 -19.50 -16.60 2.98
N THR A 327 -18.44 -16.18 2.28
CA THR A 327 -17.54 -17.07 1.50
C THR A 327 -16.82 -18.13 2.35
N SER A 328 -16.58 -17.84 3.63
CA SER A 328 -15.92 -18.77 4.57
C SER A 328 -16.89 -19.71 5.30
N LYS A 329 -18.21 -19.52 5.16
CA LYS A 329 -19.25 -20.33 5.81
C LYS A 329 -19.88 -21.33 4.85
N CYS A 330 -20.21 -20.88 3.64
CA CYS A 330 -20.79 -21.74 2.61
C CYS A 330 -19.77 -22.77 2.12
N SER A 331 -20.22 -23.98 1.85
CA SER A 331 -19.37 -25.04 1.30
C SER A 331 -19.19 -24.88 -0.20
N PHE A 332 -17.93 -24.84 -0.64
CA PHE A 332 -17.60 -24.83 -2.06
C PHE A 332 -17.96 -26.17 -2.73
N LEU A 333 -17.58 -27.30 -2.10
CA LEU A 333 -17.81 -28.63 -2.68
C LEU A 333 -19.29 -29.00 -2.79
N ASP A 334 -20.14 -28.46 -1.91
CA ASP A 334 -21.59 -28.72 -1.98
C ASP A 334 -22.31 -27.74 -2.92
N LEU A 335 -21.57 -26.88 -3.63
CA LEU A 335 -22.10 -25.79 -4.44
C LEU A 335 -23.16 -24.96 -3.69
N GLU A 336 -22.95 -24.75 -2.39
CA GLU A 336 -23.91 -24.06 -1.54
C GLU A 336 -24.05 -22.60 -2.00
N PRO A 337 -25.28 -22.06 -2.15
CA PRO A 337 -25.49 -20.66 -2.54
C PRO A 337 -24.80 -19.70 -1.55
N ILE A 338 -24.04 -18.74 -2.07
CA ILE A 338 -23.26 -17.82 -1.24
C ILE A 338 -24.18 -16.77 -0.63
N GLY A 339 -24.51 -16.95 0.65
CA GLY A 339 -25.41 -16.06 1.35
C GLY A 339 -25.58 -16.43 2.82
N LYS A 340 -26.42 -15.68 3.52
CA LYS A 340 -26.86 -16.07 4.85
C LYS A 340 -27.83 -17.23 4.69
N GLN A 341 -27.45 -18.39 5.22
CA GLN A 341 -28.30 -19.57 5.29
C GLN A 341 -28.87 -19.75 6.70
N GLU A 342 -30.06 -20.32 6.80
CA GLU A 342 -30.63 -20.75 8.09
C GLU A 342 -29.83 -21.93 8.67
N LYS A 343 -29.52 -22.90 7.80
CA LYS A 343 -28.66 -24.04 8.10
C LYS A 343 -27.62 -24.19 6.99
N TYR A 344 -26.35 -24.09 7.35
CA TYR A 344 -25.26 -24.27 6.40
C TYR A 344 -25.02 -25.75 6.12
N LEU A 345 -24.77 -26.10 4.85
CA LEU A 345 -24.47 -27.47 4.42
C LEU A 345 -23.10 -27.93 4.90
N GLY A 346 -22.10 -27.04 4.81
CA GLY A 346 -20.77 -27.27 5.34
C GLY A 346 -20.53 -26.63 6.70
N LYS A 347 -19.44 -27.03 7.35
CA LYS A 347 -18.99 -26.37 8.57
C LYS A 347 -17.48 -26.32 8.71
N ARG A 348 -17.02 -25.25 9.33
CA ARG A 348 -15.63 -25.13 9.78
C ARG A 348 -15.43 -25.97 11.04
N VAL A 349 -14.63 -27.04 10.95
CA VAL A 349 -14.36 -27.95 12.09
C VAL A 349 -13.37 -27.33 13.06
N LYS A 350 -12.25 -26.83 12.51
CA LYS A 350 -11.21 -26.13 13.27
C LYS A 350 -10.51 -25.11 12.39
N ARG A 351 -9.63 -24.31 12.98
CA ARG A 351 -8.87 -23.31 12.21
C ARG A 351 -8.07 -23.99 11.10
N GLY A 352 -8.36 -23.61 9.85
CA GLY A 352 -7.73 -24.15 8.65
C GLY A 352 -8.40 -25.39 8.05
N LEU A 353 -9.43 -25.97 8.69
CA LEU A 353 -10.11 -27.18 8.21
C LEU A 353 -11.62 -26.95 8.06
N PHE A 354 -12.16 -27.31 6.90
CA PHE A 354 -13.58 -27.22 6.55
C PHE A 354 -14.10 -28.62 6.20
N ARG A 355 -15.37 -28.89 6.52
CA ARG A 355 -16.07 -30.14 6.23
C ARG A 355 -17.28 -29.86 5.35
N SER A 356 -17.39 -30.55 4.21
CA SER A 356 -18.58 -30.53 3.35
C SER A 356 -19.73 -31.36 3.95
N SER A 357 -20.92 -31.25 3.37
CA SER A 357 -22.08 -32.06 3.75
C SER A 357 -21.83 -33.56 3.56
N SER A 358 -21.14 -33.91 2.48
CA SER A 358 -20.66 -35.26 2.13
C SER A 358 -19.55 -35.79 3.05
N GLY A 359 -19.04 -34.98 3.98
CA GLY A 359 -18.05 -35.39 4.98
C GLY A 359 -16.60 -35.18 4.57
N TYR A 360 -16.32 -34.75 3.33
CA TYR A 360 -14.96 -34.45 2.88
C TYR A 360 -14.34 -33.30 3.66
N LEU A 361 -13.06 -33.45 3.99
CA LEU A 361 -12.27 -32.48 4.74
C LEU A 361 -11.26 -31.80 3.84
N TYR A 362 -11.28 -30.46 3.83
CA TYR A 362 -10.37 -29.66 2.99
C TYR A 362 -10.03 -28.31 3.63
N GLY A 363 -9.14 -27.55 2.98
CA GLY A 363 -8.63 -26.30 3.53
C GLY A 363 -9.71 -25.22 3.64
N ALA A 364 -9.93 -24.67 4.84
CA ALA A 364 -10.91 -23.60 5.04
C ALA A 364 -10.59 -22.32 4.26
N ASP A 365 -9.30 -22.00 4.11
CA ASP A 365 -8.87 -20.82 3.34
C ASP A 365 -8.96 -21.10 1.81
N ILE A 366 -8.87 -22.37 1.41
CA ILE A 366 -9.11 -22.80 0.02
C ILE A 366 -10.59 -22.69 -0.32
N ASN A 367 -11.47 -23.10 0.60
CA ASN A 367 -12.92 -22.90 0.52
C ASN A 367 -13.27 -21.43 0.31
N GLY A 368 -12.72 -20.55 1.15
CA GLY A 368 -12.92 -19.10 1.04
C GLY A 368 -12.53 -18.54 -0.32
N SER A 369 -11.30 -18.87 -0.77
CA SER A 369 -10.77 -18.45 -2.07
C SER A 369 -11.61 -18.91 -3.26
N LEU A 370 -12.07 -20.17 -3.26
CA LEU A 370 -12.90 -20.68 -4.36
C LEU A 370 -14.32 -20.09 -4.36
N ASN A 371 -14.91 -19.85 -3.17
CA ASN A 371 -16.21 -19.16 -3.08
C ASN A 371 -16.13 -17.69 -3.50
N ILE A 372 -15.00 -17.00 -3.25
CA ILE A 372 -14.75 -15.67 -3.82
C ILE A 372 -14.84 -15.72 -5.36
N GLY A 373 -14.26 -16.77 -5.96
CA GLY A 373 -14.37 -17.04 -7.39
C GLY A 373 -15.80 -17.23 -7.85
N ARG A 374 -16.54 -18.18 -7.25
CA ARG A 374 -17.96 -18.46 -7.57
C ARG A 374 -18.83 -17.21 -7.54
N LYS A 375 -18.58 -16.29 -6.60
CA LYS A 375 -19.34 -15.03 -6.49
C LYS A 375 -19.16 -14.07 -7.68
N VAL A 376 -18.02 -14.13 -8.37
CA VAL A 376 -17.67 -13.18 -9.44
C VAL A 376 -17.80 -13.81 -10.83
N VAL A 377 -17.31 -15.04 -11.00
CA VAL A 377 -17.28 -15.71 -12.32
C VAL A 377 -18.42 -16.73 -12.49
N GLY A 378 -19.25 -16.92 -11.46
CA GLY A 378 -20.33 -17.89 -11.46
C GLY A 378 -19.86 -19.34 -11.34
N GLU A 379 -20.82 -20.26 -11.26
CA GLU A 379 -20.56 -21.70 -11.14
C GLU A 379 -20.15 -22.33 -12.47
N VAL A 380 -20.60 -21.75 -13.59
CA VAL A 380 -20.27 -22.20 -14.95
C VAL A 380 -18.75 -22.19 -15.20
N ALA A 381 -18.00 -21.30 -14.54
CA ALA A 381 -16.55 -21.27 -14.63
C ALA A 381 -15.87 -22.52 -14.03
N PHE A 382 -16.59 -23.32 -13.23
CA PHE A 382 -16.11 -24.52 -12.56
C PHE A 382 -16.71 -25.81 -13.12
N SER A 383 -17.77 -25.75 -13.92
CA SER A 383 -18.50 -26.92 -14.41
C SER A 383 -17.70 -27.79 -15.40
N LYS A 384 -16.67 -27.22 -16.03
CA LYS A 384 -15.82 -27.92 -17.00
C LYS A 384 -14.89 -28.96 -16.36
N ASN A 385 -14.74 -28.96 -15.04
CA ASN A 385 -13.75 -29.77 -14.33
C ASN A 385 -14.29 -30.37 -13.03
N PRO A 386 -13.77 -31.52 -12.56
CA PRO A 386 -14.09 -32.04 -11.23
C PRO A 386 -13.65 -31.07 -10.13
N ILE A 387 -14.62 -30.49 -9.42
CA ILE A 387 -14.39 -29.43 -8.42
C ILE A 387 -13.56 -29.92 -7.22
N GLU A 388 -13.56 -31.23 -6.96
CA GLU A 388 -12.79 -31.88 -5.91
C GLU A 388 -11.28 -31.72 -6.15
N ARG A 389 -10.84 -31.68 -7.42
CA ARG A 389 -9.41 -31.48 -7.74
C ARG A 389 -8.90 -30.09 -7.35
N LEU A 390 -9.80 -29.11 -7.23
CA LEU A 390 -9.44 -27.72 -6.92
C LEU A 390 -9.15 -27.50 -5.43
N VAL A 391 -9.53 -28.45 -4.56
CA VAL A 391 -9.37 -28.31 -3.11
C VAL A 391 -8.25 -29.16 -2.51
N VAL A 392 -7.65 -30.04 -3.31
CA VAL A 392 -6.65 -31.02 -2.84
C VAL A 392 -5.21 -30.50 -2.91
N SER A 393 -4.35 -31.10 -2.07
CA SER A 393 -2.89 -30.91 -2.07
C SER A 393 -2.39 -29.45 -2.11
N PRO A 394 -2.90 -28.54 -1.25
CA PRO A 394 -2.42 -27.16 -1.24
C PRO A 394 -0.96 -27.10 -0.77
N VAL A 395 -0.11 -26.42 -1.55
CA VAL A 395 1.30 -26.23 -1.18
C VAL A 395 1.46 -24.95 -0.37
N ARG A 396 2.22 -25.04 0.72
CA ARG A 396 2.54 -23.90 1.57
C ARG A 396 3.87 -23.30 1.18
N VAL A 397 3.88 -22.02 0.83
CA VAL A 397 5.06 -21.31 0.34
C VAL A 397 5.48 -20.20 1.29
N LYS A 398 6.78 -20.08 1.51
CA LYS A 398 7.40 -18.92 2.17
C LYS A 398 8.02 -18.06 1.08
N ALA A 399 7.42 -16.92 0.80
CA ALA A 399 7.85 -16.06 -0.30
C ALA A 399 9.08 -15.20 0.02
N TYR A 400 10.01 -15.65 0.87
CA TYR A 400 11.27 -14.91 1.11
C TYR A 400 12.44 -15.87 1.19
N LYS A 401 13.58 -15.44 0.64
CA LYS A 401 14.88 -16.11 0.84
C LYS A 401 15.45 -15.62 2.17
N ALA A 402 15.83 -16.54 3.07
CA ALA A 402 16.69 -16.17 4.18
C ALA A 402 18.02 -15.64 3.60
N ASP A 403 18.64 -14.65 4.26
CA ASP A 403 19.98 -14.10 3.97
C ASP A 403 20.15 -13.05 2.86
N SER A 404 19.08 -12.53 2.25
CA SER A 404 19.20 -11.32 1.42
C SER A 404 19.43 -10.08 2.30
N LYS A 405 20.66 -9.52 2.27
CA LYS A 405 20.93 -8.19 2.82
C LYS A 405 19.92 -7.22 2.24
N CYS A 406 19.10 -6.61 3.10
CA CYS A 406 18.07 -5.65 2.73
C CYS A 406 18.71 -4.30 2.37
N ASP A 407 19.50 -4.30 1.29
CA ASP A 407 19.83 -3.11 0.54
C ASP A 407 18.63 -2.84 -0.36
N VAL A 408 17.69 -2.06 0.18
CA VAL A 408 16.46 -1.67 -0.50
C VAL A 408 16.81 -0.76 -1.68
N CYS A 409 17.26 -1.35 -2.78
CA CYS A 409 16.88 -0.96 -4.12
C CYS A 409 15.68 -1.84 -4.46
N VAL A 410 14.45 -1.40 -4.15
CA VAL A 410 13.29 -2.07 -4.75
C VAL A 410 13.30 -1.62 -6.21
N GLN A 411 13.98 -2.41 -7.04
CA GLN A 411 13.71 -2.46 -8.47
C GLN A 411 12.33 -3.11 -8.58
N ASN A 412 11.36 -2.36 -9.08
CA ASN A 412 10.18 -2.97 -9.69
C ASN A 412 10.50 -3.21 -11.16
#